data_AF-A0ABD3GRS8-F1
#
_entry.id   AF-A0ABD3GRS8-F1
#
_cell.length_a   1.000
_cell.length_b   1.000
_cell.length_c   1.000
_cell.angle_alpha   90.00
_cell.angle_beta   90.00
_cell.angle_gamma   90.00
#
_symmetry.space_group_name_H-M   'P 1'
#
loop_
_entity.id
_entity.type
_entity.pdbx_description
1 polymer ?
#
loop_
_entity_poly.entity_id
_entity_poly.type
_entity_poly.pdbx_seq_one_letter_code
_entity_poly.pdbx_strand_id
1 'polypeptide(L)' 'MATRRVDAALLTDASAILCGIVTDKDLATRVIAQGLKHEEPSVSRVMTRNPTCVMGDTLAVDALQKMVQGKFRH' A
#
# COMPACT_ATOMS: atom_id res chain seq x y z
N MET A 1 -1.12 -7.96 -9.43
CA MET A 1 -1.02 -8.57 -8.08
C MET A 1 -1.30 -10.07 -8.15
N ALA A 2 -2.50 -10.50 -8.55
CA ALA A 2 -2.85 -11.93 -8.69
C ALA A 2 -1.85 -12.76 -9.54
N THR A 3 -1.53 -12.33 -10.76
CA THR A 3 -0.60 -13.06 -11.65
C THR A 3 0.80 -13.21 -11.06
N ARG A 4 1.24 -12.25 -10.24
CA ARG A 4 2.55 -12.27 -9.57
C ARG A 4 2.50 -12.84 -8.14
N ARG A 5 1.32 -13.24 -7.66
CA ARG A 5 1.09 -13.78 -6.31
C ARG A 5 1.66 -12.88 -5.21
N VAL A 6 1.35 -11.58 -5.28
CA VAL A 6 1.74 -10.56 -4.30
C VAL A 6 0.50 -9.85 -3.75
N ASP A 7 0.55 -9.47 -2.47
CA ASP A 7 -0.56 -8.85 -1.74
C ASP A 7 -0.57 -7.32 -1.82
N ALA A 8 0.57 -6.73 -2.20
CA ALA A 8 0.74 -5.30 -2.34
C ALA A 8 1.59 -4.93 -3.57
N ALA A 9 1.44 -3.70 -4.03
CA ALA A 9 2.27 -3.10 -5.06
C ALA A 9 2.72 -1.69 -4.65
N LEU A 10 4.01 -1.42 -4.76
CA LEU A 10 4.57 -0.08 -4.61
C LEU A 10 4.31 0.74 -5.88
N LEU A 11 4.03 2.02 -5.69
CA LEU A 11 3.69 2.95 -6.75
C LEU A 11 4.73 4.05 -6.79
N THR A 12 5.37 4.21 -7.94
CA THR A 12 6.34 5.27 -8.20
C THR A 12 5.80 6.25 -9.23
N ASP A 13 6.28 7.48 -9.20
CA ASP A 13 6.07 8.42 -10.29
C ASP A 13 7.05 8.16 -11.46
N ALA A 14 7.00 9.03 -12.47
CA ALA A 14 7.90 8.99 -13.63
C ALA A 14 9.38 9.21 -13.27
N SER A 15 9.66 9.78 -12.11
CA SER A 15 11.01 10.02 -11.58
C SER A 15 11.51 8.86 -10.71
N ALA A 16 10.79 7.75 -10.67
CA ALA A 16 11.04 6.59 -9.81
C ALA A 16 10.98 6.88 -8.30
N ILE A 17 10.28 7.95 -7.89
CA ILE A 17 10.09 8.29 -6.48
C ILE A 17 8.87 7.55 -5.95
N LEU A 18 9.01 6.90 -4.79
CA LEU A 18 7.92 6.21 -4.11
C LEU A 18 6.81 7.18 -3.69
N CYS A 19 5.63 7.02 -4.29
CA CYS A 19 4.46 7.85 -4.05
C CYS A 19 3.42 7.18 -3.15
N GLY A 20 3.39 5.85 -3.15
CA GLY A 20 2.38 5.11 -2.41
C GLY A 20 2.53 3.60 -2.47
N ILE A 21 1.60 2.94 -1.79
CA ILE A 21 1.39 1.50 -1.82
C ILE A 21 -0.09 1.23 -2.03
N VAL A 22 -0.42 0.21 -2.82
CA VAL A 22 -1.78 -0.31 -2.94
C VAL A 22 -1.81 -1.75 -2.47
N THR A 23 -2.82 -2.07 -1.66
CA THR A 23 -3.08 -3.40 -1.11
C THR A 23 -4.44 -3.91 -1.55
N ASP A 24 -4.70 -5.20 -1.35
CA ASP A 24 -6.03 -5.81 -1.45
C ASP A 24 -7.08 -5.08 -0.58
N LYS A 25 -6.70 -4.65 0.63
CA LYS A 25 -7.56 -3.88 1.55
C LYS A 25 -7.97 -2.54 0.96
N ASP A 26 -7.07 -1.85 0.26
CA ASP A 26 -7.40 -0.58 -0.39
C ASP A 26 -8.44 -0.78 -1.49
N LEU A 27 -8.30 -1.82 -2.31
CA LEU A 27 -9.28 -2.17 -3.34
C LEU A 27 -10.63 -2.57 -2.72
N ALA A 28 -10.60 -3.42 -1.69
CA ALA A 28 -11.81 -3.87 -1.02
C ALA A 28 -12.59 -2.72 -0.37
N THR A 29 -11.90 -1.82 0.33
CA THR A 29 -12.55 -0.78 1.15
C THR A 29 -12.82 0.52 0.39
N ARG A 30 -11.99 0.89 -0.58
CA ARG A 30 -12.08 2.18 -1.29
C ARG A 30 -12.65 2.07 -2.71
N VAL A 31 -12.77 0.86 -3.25
CA VAL A 31 -13.41 0.62 -4.56
C VAL A 31 -14.66 -0.22 -4.37
N ILE A 32 -14.52 -1.47 -3.94
CA ILE A 32 -15.61 -2.45 -3.91
C ILE A 32 -16.70 -2.03 -2.91
N ALA A 33 -16.32 -1.73 -1.67
CA ALA A 33 -17.28 -1.31 -0.63
C ALA A 33 -17.98 0.01 -0.96
N GLN A 34 -17.41 0.83 -1.85
CA GLN A 34 -18.00 2.08 -2.33
C GLN A 34 -18.87 1.88 -3.60
N GLY A 35 -18.96 0.65 -4.12
CA GLY A 35 -19.69 0.34 -5.35
C GLY A 35 -19.09 0.96 -6.61
N LEU A 36 -17.82 1.40 -6.56
CA LEU A 36 -17.15 1.99 -7.70
C LEU A 36 -16.77 0.91 -8.71
N LYS A 37 -16.92 1.22 -10.00
CA LYS A 37 -16.41 0.34 -11.06
C LYS A 37 -14.88 0.40 -11.07
N HIS A 38 -14.23 -0.70 -11.41
CA HIS A 38 -12.76 -0.78 -11.46
C HIS A 38 -12.13 0.17 -12.49
N GLU A 39 -12.90 0.67 -13.45
CA GLU A 39 -12.47 1.66 -14.46
C GLU A 39 -12.49 3.10 -13.95
N GLU A 40 -13.19 3.38 -12.85
CA GLU A 40 -13.47 4.75 -12.42
C GLU A 40 -12.34 5.38 -11.58
N PRO A 41 -11.85 4.77 -10.48
CA PRO A 41 -10.82 5.38 -9.67
C PRO A 41 -9.42 5.06 -10.23
N SER A 42 -8.64 6.11 -10.50
CA SER A 42 -7.20 5.98 -10.65
C SER A 42 -6.57 5.38 -9.40
N VAL A 43 -5.53 4.55 -9.58
CA VAL A 43 -4.78 3.93 -8.47
C VAL A 43 -4.26 4.98 -7.48
N SER A 44 -3.89 6.18 -7.96
CA SER A 44 -3.40 7.28 -7.12
C SER A 44 -4.45 7.85 -6.14
N ARG A 45 -5.73 7.58 -6.39
CA ARG A 45 -6.86 7.97 -5.52
C ARG A 45 -7.12 6.95 -4.41
N VAL A 46 -6.82 5.67 -4.65
CA VAL A 46 -7.14 4.57 -3.73
C VAL A 46 -5.93 4.07 -2.95
N MET A 47 -4.71 4.39 -3.39
CA MET A 47 -3.48 4.01 -2.69
C MET A 47 -3.36 4.63 -1.28
N THR A 48 -2.55 4.01 -0.44
CA THR A 48 -2.01 4.66 0.76
C THR A 48 -0.80 5.49 0.36
N ARG A 49 -0.92 6.82 0.52
CA ARG A 49 0.16 7.78 0.21
C ARG A 49 1.20 7.79 1.31
N ASN A 50 2.45 8.09 0.95
CA ASN A 50 3.57 8.26 1.88
C ASN A 50 3.67 7.08 2.88
N PRO A 51 3.86 5.84 2.40
CA PRO A 51 3.91 4.66 3.27
C PRO A 51 5.03 4.80 4.31
N THR A 52 4.80 4.24 5.49
CA THR A 52 5.83 4.18 6.54
C THR A 52 6.92 3.22 6.09
N CYS A 53 8.16 3.69 6.09
CA CYS A 53 9.33 2.89 5.74
C CYS A 53 10.24 2.69 6.96
N VAL A 54 11.00 1.60 6.93
CA VAL A 54 12.13 1.33 7.82
C VAL A 54 13.37 1.07 6.98
N MET A 55 14.54 1.29 7.57
CA MET A 55 15.81 0.99 6.90
C MET A 55 16.15 -0.50 7.08
N GLY A 56 16.99 -1.05 6.20
CA GLY A 56 17.37 -2.47 6.25
C GLY A 56 18.13 -2.88 7.52
N ASP A 57 18.70 -1.91 8.23
CA ASP A 57 19.40 -2.05 9.51
C ASP A 57 18.52 -1.72 10.73
N THR A 58 17.25 -1.35 10.52
CA THR A 58 16.30 -1.11 11.62
C THR A 58 16.04 -2.42 12.36
N LEU A 59 16.07 -2.38 13.70
CA LEU A 59 15.79 -3.56 14.51
C LEU A 59 14.39 -4.09 14.22
N ALA A 60 14.26 -5.42 14.14
CA ALA A 60 12.98 -6.08 13.86
C ALA A 60 11.89 -5.71 14.88
N VAL A 61 12.26 -5.48 16.13
CA VAL A 61 11.33 -5.05 17.19
C VAL A 61 10.79 -3.63 16.92
N ASP A 62 11.63 -2.72 16.46
CA ASP A 62 11.22 -1.34 16.15
C ASP A 62 10.33 -1.31 14.92
N ALA A 63 10.63 -2.12 13.91
CA ALA A 63 9.77 -2.31 12.75
C ALA A 63 8.40 -2.88 13.15
N LEU A 64 8.39 -3.91 14.01
CA LEU A 64 7.16 -4.50 14.52
C LEU A 64 6.32 -3.50 15.34
N GLN A 65 6.96 -2.69 16.19
CA GLN A 65 6.27 -1.63 16.93
C GLN A 65 5.59 -0.63 15.99
N LYS A 66 6.28 -0.18 14.93
CA LYS A 66 5.68 0.69 13.91
C LYS A 66 4.47 0.03 13.23
N MET A 67 4.55 -1.25 12.90
CA MET A 67 3.44 -2.00 12.30
C MET A 67 2.23 -2.08 13.22
N VAL A 68 2.44 -2.38 14.51
CA VAL A 68 1.36 -2.46 15.52
C VAL A 68 0.69 -1.10 15.71
N GLN A 69 1.48 -0.03 15.86
CA GLN A 69 0.96 1.33 16.03
C GLN A 69 0.21 1.81 14.79
N GLY A 70 0.76 1.55 13.60
CA GLY A 70 0.15 1.92 12.32
C GLY A 70 -0.96 0.98 11.85
N LYS A 71 -1.20 -0.13 12.55
CA LYS A 71 -2.22 -1.15 12.23
C LYS A 71 -2.07 -1.70 10.80
N PHE A 72 -0.83 -1.92 10.38
CA PHE A 72 -0.50 -2.47 9.07
C PHE A 72 0.39 -3.72 9.20
N ARG A 73 0.53 -4.45 8.09
CA ARG A 73 1.35 -5.67 7.99
C ARG A 73 2.57 -5.39 7.11
N HIS A 74 3.50 -6.35 7.10
CA HIS A 74 4.74 -6.25 6.33
C HIS A 74 4.45 -6.24 4.83
#